data_AF-A0AAW1UYV9-F1
#
_entry.id   AF-A0AAW1UYV9-F1
#
_cell.length_a   1.000
_cell.length_b   1.000
_cell.length_c   1.000
_cell.angle_alpha   90.00
_cell.angle_beta   90.00
_cell.angle_gamma   90.00
#
_symmetry.space_group_name_H-M   'P 1'
#
loop_
_entity.id
_entity.type
_entity.pdbx_description
1 polymer ?
#
loop_
_entity_poly.entity_id
_entity_poly.type
_entity_poly.pdbx_seq_one_letter_code
_entity_poly.pdbx_strand_id
1 'polypeptide(L)'
;MPEGREIIEESLQRSIGWKNSDAGTVLLEQFDLGNSQCAKFCIEKQTDLGVRHSDANGFIFIAKNYNQALCRRILENIKDFGVFVPVPIVIIMQEKPPNAMNLPTLMKEGIISNYLILVDNFNQEKIISNVENSLTFLLKNADTPPSLQLDTMRAFLNKNLCTEIWKKANSFSKWNDVYKNCLKNPNVVIHIYNEAIARLRNLVLDKKCCELANFPTVFKELLSSQIPDSLPCDYKYFPEFCKEESYINFLSDIFNYMELKPLKSWPPENEIQLQNLCWEYVSESFENPQRPFYKMLSVFSEYIESNSFREIENVVWTDIIEILAAEKISQCNFSLENTEYFNKSVFNQFVVIYDPESLSKYSKSDWFYVNNPIIKENISENAYMPWEEERHSYNVTNEEVDDIISKARSKMQDVDYTDKKNEIKDIKNLLNDFEESLMINKRINENLNSKLVSILKET
;
A
#
# COMPACT_ATOMS: atom_id res chain seq x y z
N MET A 1 -35.88 19.91 -31.77
CA MET A 1 -35.37 19.36 -30.49
C MET A 1 -36.14 19.80 -29.22
N PRO A 2 -37.31 20.48 -29.27
CA PRO A 2 -38.22 20.52 -28.11
C PRO A 2 -38.74 19.13 -27.71
N GLU A 3 -39.11 18.30 -28.70
CA GLU A 3 -39.74 17.00 -28.49
C GLU A 3 -38.85 16.00 -27.76
N GLY A 4 -37.59 15.83 -28.18
CA GLY A 4 -36.67 14.92 -27.49
C GLY A 4 -36.33 15.35 -26.06
N ARG A 5 -36.36 16.65 -25.78
CA ARG A 5 -36.11 17.22 -24.45
C ARG A 5 -37.28 16.97 -23.51
N GLU A 6 -38.49 17.30 -23.93
CA GLU A 6 -39.71 17.06 -23.13
C GLU A 6 -39.88 15.57 -22.84
N ILE A 7 -39.59 14.71 -23.81
CA ILE A 7 -39.64 13.26 -23.66
C ILE A 7 -38.63 12.78 -22.60
N ILE A 8 -37.41 13.32 -22.58
CA ILE A 8 -36.38 12.98 -21.60
C ILE A 8 -36.77 13.46 -20.20
N GLU A 9 -37.15 14.74 -20.07
CA GLU A 9 -37.57 15.35 -18.82
C GLU A 9 -38.78 14.62 -18.22
N GLU A 10 -39.80 14.31 -19.04
CA GLU A 10 -41.02 13.61 -18.63
C GLU A 10 -40.75 12.14 -18.24
N SER A 11 -39.90 11.45 -19.01
CA SER A 11 -39.56 10.04 -18.75
C SER A 11 -38.84 9.86 -17.43
N LEU A 12 -37.92 10.76 -17.15
CA LEU A 12 -37.07 10.65 -15.99
C LEU A 12 -37.77 11.20 -14.74
N GLN A 13 -38.66 12.18 -14.90
CA GLN A 13 -39.63 12.58 -13.86
C GLN A 13 -40.55 11.43 -13.47
N ARG A 14 -41.02 10.63 -14.43
CA ARG A 14 -41.85 9.43 -14.15
C ARG A 14 -41.06 8.28 -13.52
N SER A 15 -39.82 8.05 -13.95
CA SER A 15 -39.07 6.85 -13.57
C SER A 15 -38.32 6.99 -12.25
N ILE A 16 -37.92 8.22 -11.88
CA ILE A 16 -37.00 8.46 -10.77
C ILE A 16 -37.49 9.59 -9.83
N GLY A 17 -38.69 10.14 -10.05
CA GLY A 17 -39.31 11.14 -9.16
C GLY A 17 -38.67 12.53 -9.21
N TRP A 18 -38.23 12.98 -10.39
CA TRP A 18 -37.50 14.25 -10.56
C TRP A 18 -38.34 15.50 -10.24
N LYS A 19 -37.75 16.48 -9.54
CA LYS A 19 -38.33 17.82 -9.34
C LYS A 19 -37.36 18.90 -9.82
N ASN A 20 -37.92 19.90 -10.51
CA ASN A 20 -37.22 21.13 -10.84
C ASN A 20 -37.07 21.98 -9.57
N SER A 21 -35.86 22.53 -9.42
CA SER A 21 -35.42 23.58 -8.49
C SER A 21 -35.28 23.26 -6.99
N ASP A 22 -34.11 23.66 -6.50
CA ASP A 22 -33.69 24.05 -5.15
C ASP A 22 -33.48 22.98 -4.05
N ALA A 23 -33.72 21.70 -4.33
CA ALA A 23 -33.41 20.62 -3.38
C ALA A 23 -33.08 19.28 -4.07
N GLY A 24 -32.33 19.31 -5.19
CA GLY A 24 -32.15 18.15 -6.07
C GLY A 24 -30.69 17.76 -6.35
N THR A 25 -30.49 16.45 -6.45
CA THR A 25 -29.27 15.64 -6.69
C THR A 25 -28.55 15.81 -8.04
N VAL A 26 -29.01 16.71 -8.90
CA VAL A 26 -28.59 16.82 -10.31
C VAL A 26 -28.67 18.27 -10.76
N LEU A 27 -27.59 18.80 -11.36
CA LEU A 27 -27.56 20.14 -11.96
C LEU A 27 -27.81 20.08 -13.47
N LEU A 28 -28.91 20.70 -13.92
CA LEU A 28 -29.24 20.86 -15.34
C LEU A 28 -28.83 22.27 -15.81
N GLU A 29 -27.84 22.35 -16.69
CA GLU A 29 -27.47 23.61 -17.33
C GLU A 29 -27.86 23.61 -18.81
N GLN A 30 -28.60 24.64 -19.20
CA GLN A 30 -29.02 24.87 -20.57
C GLN A 30 -28.08 25.90 -21.21
N PHE A 31 -27.66 25.63 -22.45
CA PHE A 31 -26.94 26.60 -23.26
C PHE A 31 -27.51 26.59 -24.67
N ASP A 32 -28.13 27.71 -25.06
CA ASP A 32 -28.49 28.00 -26.45
C ASP A 32 -27.40 28.88 -27.06
N LEU A 33 -26.52 28.28 -27.86
CA LEU A 33 -25.58 28.99 -28.72
C LEU A 33 -25.96 28.71 -30.18
N GLY A 34 -26.97 29.42 -30.69
CA GLY A 34 -27.44 29.35 -32.08
C GLY A 34 -28.22 28.07 -32.42
N ASN A 35 -28.08 27.56 -33.66
CA ASN A 35 -28.82 26.40 -34.20
C ASN A 35 -28.41 25.01 -33.62
N SER A 36 -27.68 24.97 -32.51
CA SER A 36 -27.15 23.72 -31.93
C SER A 36 -27.69 23.52 -30.52
N GLN A 37 -28.62 22.57 -30.35
CA GLN A 37 -29.20 22.22 -29.05
C GLN A 37 -28.39 21.08 -28.41
N CYS A 38 -27.91 21.29 -27.18
CA CYS A 38 -27.12 20.32 -26.41
C CYS A 38 -27.52 20.38 -24.92
N ALA A 39 -27.78 19.22 -24.31
CA ALA A 39 -28.07 19.09 -22.89
C ALA A 39 -26.91 18.41 -22.15
N LYS A 40 -26.59 18.89 -20.95
CA LYS A 40 -25.61 18.27 -20.03
C LYS A 40 -26.36 17.77 -18.80
N PHE A 41 -25.99 16.57 -18.35
CA PHE A 41 -26.44 16.00 -17.08
C PHE A 41 -25.23 15.86 -16.16
N CYS A 42 -25.36 16.36 -14.94
CA CYS A 42 -24.40 16.17 -13.86
C CYS A 42 -25.03 15.19 -12.87
N ILE A 43 -24.46 13.98 -12.70
CA ILE A 43 -25.09 12.93 -11.91
C ILE A 43 -24.30 12.71 -10.64
N GLU A 44 -24.91 13.00 -9.50
CA GLU A 44 -24.38 12.69 -8.18
C GLU A 44 -25.19 11.55 -7.53
N LYS A 45 -24.50 10.70 -6.74
CA LYS A 45 -25.06 9.47 -6.18
C LYS A 45 -25.98 9.69 -4.97
N GLN A 46 -26.09 10.90 -4.40
CA GLN A 46 -26.69 11.09 -3.07
C GLN A 46 -27.72 12.22 -3.00
N THR A 47 -28.96 11.87 -2.67
CA THR A 47 -30.11 12.75 -2.40
C THR A 47 -29.81 13.86 -1.39
N ASP A 48 -30.38 15.05 -1.63
CA ASP A 48 -30.57 16.19 -0.70
C ASP A 48 -29.48 17.28 -0.56
N LEU A 49 -28.54 17.41 -1.50
CA LEU A 49 -27.65 18.59 -1.58
C LEU A 49 -27.53 19.17 -2.99
N GLY A 50 -27.30 20.48 -3.07
CA GLY A 50 -27.11 21.19 -4.34
C GLY A 50 -25.76 20.85 -4.97
N VAL A 51 -25.78 20.18 -6.12
CA VAL A 51 -24.61 19.74 -6.89
C VAL A 51 -23.78 20.94 -7.36
N ARG A 52 -22.47 20.96 -7.09
CA ARG A 52 -21.51 21.86 -7.76
C ARG A 52 -20.72 21.08 -8.82
N HIS A 53 -20.28 21.75 -9.89
CA HIS A 53 -19.58 21.08 -11.00
C HIS A 53 -18.32 20.33 -10.61
N SER A 54 -17.65 20.72 -9.52
CA SER A 54 -16.43 20.11 -8.98
C SER A 54 -16.61 18.76 -8.29
N ASP A 55 -17.86 18.35 -8.03
CA ASP A 55 -18.16 17.24 -7.12
C ASP A 55 -18.71 16.00 -7.87
N ALA A 56 -18.76 16.04 -9.20
CA ALA A 56 -19.37 15.01 -10.03
C ALA A 56 -18.47 13.77 -10.24
N ASN A 57 -19.01 12.57 -10.03
CA ASN A 57 -18.32 11.30 -10.30
C ASN A 57 -18.26 10.91 -11.78
N GLY A 58 -18.93 11.66 -12.66
CA GLY A 58 -19.12 11.29 -14.06
C GLY A 58 -19.99 12.30 -14.81
N PHE A 59 -19.79 12.41 -16.12
CA PHE A 59 -20.61 13.29 -16.96
C PHE A 59 -21.37 12.51 -18.04
N ILE A 60 -22.65 12.86 -18.24
CA ILE A 60 -23.41 12.44 -19.42
C ILE A 60 -23.73 13.68 -20.26
N PHE A 61 -23.26 13.67 -21.49
CA PHE A 61 -23.61 14.68 -22.50
C PHE A 61 -24.61 14.10 -23.47
N ILE A 62 -25.69 14.84 -23.76
CA ILE A 62 -26.65 14.48 -24.79
C ILE A 62 -26.64 15.57 -25.87
N ALA A 63 -26.39 15.15 -27.12
CA ALA A 63 -26.21 16.09 -28.22
C ALA A 63 -26.78 15.54 -29.53
N LYS A 64 -27.15 16.41 -30.47
CA LYS A 64 -27.54 15.96 -31.82
C LYS A 64 -26.38 15.29 -32.54
N ASN A 65 -25.25 16.00 -32.55
CA ASN A 65 -24.07 15.69 -33.30
C ASN A 65 -22.84 16.14 -32.52
N TYR A 66 -21.69 15.55 -32.84
CA TYR A 66 -20.43 15.95 -32.27
C TYR A 66 -19.89 17.20 -32.97
N ASN A 67 -19.83 18.32 -32.25
CA ASN A 67 -19.42 19.61 -32.79
C ASN A 67 -18.48 20.36 -31.84
N GLN A 68 -17.90 21.47 -32.29
CA GLN A 68 -16.94 22.25 -31.51
C GLN A 68 -17.54 22.80 -30.20
N ALA A 69 -18.85 23.06 -30.16
CA ALA A 69 -19.53 23.51 -28.95
C ALA A 69 -19.60 22.39 -27.90
N LEU A 70 -19.91 21.16 -28.29
CA LEU A 70 -19.85 19.99 -27.42
C LEU A 70 -18.43 19.75 -26.90
N CYS A 71 -17.41 19.83 -27.76
CA CYS A 71 -16.01 19.69 -27.35
C CYS A 71 -15.59 20.73 -26.31
N ARG A 72 -15.94 22.00 -26.55
CA ARG A 72 -15.66 23.09 -25.62
C ARG A 72 -16.35 22.86 -24.27
N ARG A 73 -17.59 22.38 -24.31
CA ARG A 73 -18.37 22.07 -23.11
C ARG A 73 -17.76 20.91 -22.31
N ILE A 74 -17.32 19.86 -22.99
CA ILE A 74 -16.60 18.73 -22.36
C ILE A 74 -15.38 19.28 -21.60
N LEU A 75 -14.52 20.06 -22.28
CA LEU A 75 -13.33 20.63 -21.67
C LEU A 75 -13.63 21.60 -20.51
N GLU A 76 -14.61 22.49 -20.67
CA GLU A 76 -14.98 23.45 -19.63
C GLU A 76 -15.51 22.80 -18.36
N ASN A 77 -16.03 21.56 -18.44
CA ASN A 77 -16.55 20.83 -17.29
C ASN A 77 -15.54 19.88 -16.64
N ILE A 78 -14.45 19.57 -17.34
CA ILE A 78 -13.39 18.69 -16.80
C ILE A 78 -12.18 19.51 -16.34
N LYS A 79 -12.00 20.75 -16.82
CA LYS A 79 -10.84 21.61 -16.48
C LYS A 79 -10.62 21.82 -14.97
N ASP A 80 -11.70 21.73 -14.17
CA ASP A 80 -11.67 21.96 -12.73
C ASP A 80 -11.46 20.64 -11.94
N PHE A 81 -11.53 19.48 -12.62
CA PHE A 81 -11.10 18.20 -12.08
C PHE A 81 -9.58 18.12 -12.22
N GLY A 82 -8.88 18.11 -11.08
CA GLY A 82 -7.41 18.05 -11.05
C GLY A 82 -6.86 16.81 -11.76
N VAL A 83 -5.56 16.82 -12.04
CA VAL A 83 -4.79 15.77 -12.75
C VAL A 83 -4.95 14.35 -12.16
N PHE A 84 -5.53 14.22 -10.96
CA PHE A 84 -5.67 12.98 -10.19
C PHE A 84 -7.07 12.38 -10.10
N VAL A 85 -8.09 13.04 -10.65
CA VAL A 85 -9.45 12.44 -10.73
C VAL A 85 -9.93 12.48 -12.17
N PRO A 86 -9.38 11.63 -13.05
CA PRO A 86 -9.90 11.49 -14.39
C PRO A 86 -11.37 11.04 -14.32
N VAL A 87 -12.25 11.81 -14.95
CA VAL A 87 -13.70 11.59 -14.86
C VAL A 87 -14.17 10.75 -16.05
N PRO A 88 -14.98 9.71 -15.85
CA PRO A 88 -15.59 8.98 -16.97
C PRO A 88 -16.68 9.82 -17.64
N ILE A 89 -16.77 9.70 -18.96
CA ILE A 89 -17.71 10.49 -19.76
C ILE A 89 -18.58 9.59 -20.63
N VAL A 90 -19.87 9.88 -20.69
CA VAL A 90 -20.77 9.28 -21.67
C VAL A 90 -21.32 10.36 -22.59
N ILE A 91 -21.33 10.08 -23.89
CA ILE A 91 -21.96 10.95 -24.89
C ILE A 91 -23.06 10.16 -25.60
N ILE A 92 -24.31 10.62 -25.47
CA ILE A 92 -25.47 10.08 -26.19
C ILE A 92 -25.76 11.02 -27.37
N MET A 93 -25.70 10.50 -28.59
CA MET A 93 -25.84 11.27 -29.82
C MET A 93 -26.92 10.76 -30.75
N GLN A 94 -27.55 11.67 -31.49
CA GLN A 94 -28.49 11.29 -32.55
C GLN A 94 -27.80 10.83 -33.82
N GLU A 95 -26.71 11.50 -34.16
CA GLU A 95 -25.93 11.25 -35.36
C GLU A 95 -24.66 10.47 -35.02
N LYS A 96 -24.18 9.66 -35.98
CA LYS A 96 -22.91 8.95 -35.80
C LYS A 96 -21.77 9.95 -35.60
N PRO A 97 -20.83 9.67 -34.68
CA PRO A 97 -19.70 10.54 -34.48
C PRO A 97 -18.81 10.62 -35.74
N PRO A 98 -18.12 11.75 -35.95
CA PRO A 98 -17.05 11.83 -36.93
C PRO A 98 -15.87 10.94 -36.51
N ASN A 99 -15.10 10.45 -37.49
CA ASN A 99 -13.91 9.62 -37.22
C ASN A 99 -12.82 10.34 -36.40
N ALA A 100 -12.79 11.67 -36.47
CA ALA A 100 -11.85 12.51 -35.71
C ALA A 100 -12.57 13.12 -34.50
N MET A 101 -12.39 12.50 -33.33
CA MET A 101 -12.84 13.03 -32.03
C MET A 101 -11.62 13.30 -31.16
N ASN A 102 -11.73 14.26 -30.23
CA ASN A 102 -10.64 14.59 -29.31
C ASN A 102 -10.61 13.67 -28.06
N LEU A 103 -11.64 12.84 -27.83
CA LEU A 103 -11.75 11.95 -26.66
C LEU A 103 -10.57 10.97 -26.50
N PRO A 104 -10.06 10.30 -27.55
CA PRO A 104 -8.90 9.43 -27.39
C PRO A 104 -7.64 10.19 -26.94
N THR A 105 -7.48 11.44 -27.37
CA THR A 105 -6.39 12.31 -26.96
C THR A 105 -6.54 12.69 -25.48
N LEU A 106 -7.74 13.09 -25.05
CA LEU A 106 -8.03 13.42 -23.65
C LEU A 106 -7.81 12.24 -22.70
N MET A 107 -8.13 11.02 -23.15
CA MET A 107 -7.86 9.80 -22.39
C MET A 107 -6.36 9.50 -22.30
N LYS A 108 -5.62 9.70 -23.40
CA LYS A 108 -4.15 9.54 -23.42
C LYS A 108 -3.43 10.56 -22.54
N GLU A 109 -3.97 11.77 -22.43
CA GLU A 109 -3.47 12.85 -21.58
C GLU A 109 -3.88 12.69 -20.10
N GLY A 110 -4.67 11.68 -19.75
CA GLY A 110 -5.11 11.43 -18.37
C GLY A 110 -6.17 12.40 -17.85
N ILE A 111 -6.83 13.14 -18.75
CA ILE A 111 -7.88 14.12 -18.41
C ILE A 111 -9.21 13.41 -18.13
N ILE A 112 -9.47 12.29 -18.81
CA ILE A 112 -10.67 11.45 -18.63
C ILE A 112 -10.27 10.01 -18.39
N SER A 113 -10.99 9.28 -17.52
CA SER A 113 -10.64 7.90 -17.17
C SER A 113 -11.09 6.92 -18.25
N ASN A 114 -12.32 7.11 -18.74
CA ASN A 114 -12.92 6.29 -19.76
C ASN A 114 -14.01 7.06 -20.50
N TYR A 115 -14.40 6.60 -21.70
CA TYR A 115 -15.53 7.20 -22.42
C TYR A 115 -16.42 6.17 -23.10
N LEU A 116 -17.72 6.48 -23.19
CA LEU A 116 -18.72 5.71 -23.92
C LEU A 116 -19.48 6.63 -24.87
N ILE A 117 -19.69 6.16 -26.10
CA ILE A 117 -20.51 6.87 -27.09
C ILE A 117 -21.69 5.99 -27.46
N LEU A 118 -22.90 6.49 -27.22
CA LEU A 118 -24.16 5.84 -27.59
C LEU A 118 -24.79 6.62 -28.73
N VAL A 119 -25.19 5.94 -29.80
CA VAL A 119 -25.90 6.56 -30.92
C VAL A 119 -27.34 6.08 -30.91
N ASP A 120 -28.29 7.00 -30.78
CA ASP A 120 -29.71 6.69 -30.68
C ASP A 120 -30.59 7.79 -31.27
N ASN A 121 -31.70 7.41 -31.89
CA ASN A 121 -32.63 8.33 -32.54
C ASN A 121 -33.53 9.10 -31.56
N PHE A 122 -33.21 9.06 -30.26
CA PHE A 122 -33.97 9.68 -29.18
C PHE A 122 -35.44 9.21 -29.10
N ASN A 123 -35.66 7.89 -29.17
CA ASN A 123 -36.94 7.29 -28.82
C ASN A 123 -37.06 7.15 -27.29
N GLN A 124 -38.23 7.42 -26.72
CA GLN A 124 -38.48 7.50 -25.27
C GLN A 124 -37.94 6.29 -24.49
N GLU A 125 -38.34 5.07 -24.87
CA GLU A 125 -37.89 3.84 -24.19
C GLU A 125 -36.37 3.59 -24.34
N LYS A 126 -35.80 3.96 -25.49
CA LYS A 126 -34.37 3.75 -25.76
C LYS A 126 -33.49 4.77 -25.05
N ILE A 127 -33.95 6.01 -24.89
CA ILE A 127 -33.17 7.01 -24.13
C ILE A 127 -33.08 6.61 -22.67
N ILE A 128 -34.16 6.12 -22.06
CA ILE A 128 -34.14 5.64 -20.67
C ILE A 128 -33.12 4.51 -20.53
N SER A 129 -33.18 3.49 -21.40
CA SER A 129 -32.21 2.40 -21.40
C SER A 129 -30.78 2.90 -21.63
N ASN A 130 -30.58 3.87 -22.50
CA ASN A 130 -29.27 4.46 -22.75
C ASN A 130 -28.75 5.26 -21.55
N VAL A 131 -29.61 6.00 -20.85
CA VAL A 131 -29.26 6.70 -19.61
C VAL A 131 -28.92 5.69 -18.50
N GLU A 132 -29.69 4.61 -18.33
CA GLU A 132 -29.38 3.54 -17.37
C GLU A 132 -28.05 2.83 -17.68
N ASN A 133 -27.80 2.53 -18.95
CA ASN A 133 -26.53 1.97 -19.41
C ASN A 133 -25.37 2.94 -19.16
N SER A 134 -25.61 4.24 -19.39
CA SER A 134 -24.64 5.30 -19.13
C SER A 134 -24.33 5.41 -17.65
N LEU A 135 -25.36 5.40 -16.79
CA LEU A 135 -25.23 5.37 -15.33
C LEU A 135 -24.42 4.16 -14.86
N THR A 136 -24.74 2.98 -15.38
CA THR A 136 -24.02 1.74 -15.07
C THR A 136 -22.56 1.82 -15.51
N PHE A 137 -22.29 2.42 -16.67
CA PHE A 137 -20.94 2.66 -17.17
C PHE A 137 -20.17 3.62 -16.26
N LEU A 138 -20.76 4.76 -15.89
CA LEU A 138 -20.14 5.73 -14.98
C LEU A 138 -19.84 5.08 -13.62
N LEU A 139 -20.77 4.30 -13.06
CA LEU A 139 -20.54 3.59 -11.78
C LEU A 139 -19.39 2.59 -11.83
N LYS A 140 -19.14 1.96 -12.98
CA LYS A 140 -18.04 1.00 -13.15
C LYS A 140 -16.69 1.65 -13.42
N ASN A 141 -16.67 2.88 -13.94
CA ASN A 141 -15.48 3.55 -14.45
C ASN A 141 -15.17 4.89 -13.76
N ALA A 142 -15.97 5.28 -12.78
CA ALA A 142 -15.64 6.37 -11.88
C ALA A 142 -14.45 5.91 -11.06
N ASP A 143 -13.37 6.69 -11.10
CA ASP A 143 -12.23 6.42 -10.25
C ASP A 143 -12.71 6.47 -8.81
N THR A 144 -12.47 5.36 -8.10
CA THR A 144 -12.53 5.40 -6.65
C THR A 144 -11.52 6.46 -6.21
N PRO A 145 -11.89 7.42 -5.34
CA PRO A 145 -10.93 8.39 -4.82
C PRO A 145 -9.69 7.61 -4.36
N PRO A 146 -8.47 8.14 -4.59
CA PRO A 146 -7.26 7.40 -4.27
C PRO A 146 -7.40 6.90 -2.84
N SER A 147 -7.14 5.61 -2.63
CA SER A 147 -7.39 4.92 -1.37
C SER A 147 -6.37 5.33 -0.31
N LEU A 148 -6.07 6.62 -0.21
CA LEU A 148 -5.17 7.17 0.78
C LEU A 148 -5.63 6.71 2.15
N GLN A 149 -4.66 6.32 2.94
CA GLN A 149 -4.84 5.85 4.28
C GLN A 149 -4.14 6.79 5.24
N LEU A 150 -4.79 7.05 6.36
CA LEU A 150 -4.21 7.78 7.47
C LEU A 150 -3.92 6.81 8.60
N ASP A 151 -2.69 6.87 9.10
CA ASP A 151 -2.26 6.16 10.30
C ASP A 151 -1.58 7.13 11.27
N THR A 152 -1.44 6.74 12.53
CA THR A 152 -0.62 7.50 13.47
C THR A 152 0.86 7.33 13.12
N MET A 153 1.65 8.39 13.28
CA MET A 153 3.08 8.37 13.00
C MET A 153 3.78 7.24 13.78
N ARG A 154 3.42 7.06 15.06
CA ARG A 154 3.96 5.99 15.91
C ARG A 154 3.67 4.59 15.35
N ALA A 155 2.43 4.30 14.97
CA ALA A 155 2.07 2.99 14.45
C ALA A 155 2.72 2.74 13.09
N PHE A 156 2.71 3.73 12.21
CA PHE A 156 3.34 3.66 10.90
C PHE A 156 4.84 3.37 10.98
N LEU A 157 5.58 4.10 11.84
CA LEU A 157 7.02 3.87 12.01
C LEU A 157 7.29 2.49 12.64
N ASN A 158 6.58 2.10 13.70
CA ASN A 158 6.78 0.78 14.32
C ASN A 158 6.54 -0.37 13.33
N LYS A 159 5.50 -0.27 12.51
CA LYS A 159 5.19 -1.28 11.50
C LYS A 159 6.29 -1.35 10.44
N ASN A 160 6.67 -0.22 9.85
CA ASN A 160 7.51 -0.22 8.66
C ASN A 160 9.02 -0.23 8.95
N LEU A 161 9.47 0.38 10.06
CA LEU A 161 10.89 0.47 10.42
C LEU A 161 11.34 -0.58 11.45
N CYS A 162 10.44 -1.05 12.32
CA CYS A 162 10.80 -2.04 13.34
C CYS A 162 10.44 -3.47 12.93
N THR A 163 9.29 -3.72 12.29
CA THR A 163 8.85 -5.10 12.09
C THR A 163 8.94 -5.58 10.65
N GLU A 164 8.32 -4.89 9.70
CA GLU A 164 8.15 -5.41 8.34
C GLU A 164 9.46 -5.52 7.54
N ILE A 165 10.38 -4.55 7.70
CA ILE A 165 11.66 -4.56 6.99
C ILE A 165 12.56 -5.70 7.47
N TRP A 166 12.70 -5.90 8.78
CA TRP A 166 13.60 -6.90 9.35
C TRP A 166 13.05 -8.31 9.22
N LYS A 167 11.73 -8.52 9.30
CA LYS A 167 11.11 -9.80 8.95
C LYS A 167 11.47 -10.24 7.53
N LYS A 168 11.48 -9.30 6.57
CA LYS A 168 11.87 -9.60 5.19
C LYS A 168 13.36 -9.85 5.08
N ALA A 169 14.21 -8.93 5.54
CA ALA A 169 15.67 -9.11 5.53
C ALA A 169 16.08 -10.47 6.15
N ASN A 170 15.52 -10.80 7.32
CA ASN A 170 15.77 -12.07 8.00
C ASN A 170 15.17 -13.29 7.30
N SER A 171 14.13 -13.12 6.48
CA SER A 171 13.61 -14.20 5.63
C SER A 171 14.59 -14.50 4.49
N PHE A 172 15.08 -13.46 3.80
CA PHE A 172 16.04 -13.62 2.70
C PHE A 172 17.41 -14.15 3.18
N SER A 173 17.84 -13.79 4.39
CA SER A 173 19.11 -14.27 4.97
C SER A 173 19.10 -15.77 5.32
N LYS A 174 17.93 -16.41 5.44
CA LYS A 174 17.83 -17.86 5.62
C LYS A 174 18.22 -18.65 4.36
N TRP A 175 18.10 -18.05 3.19
CA TRP A 175 18.31 -18.71 1.90
C TRP A 175 19.59 -18.26 1.19
N ASN A 176 20.25 -17.21 1.67
CA ASN A 176 21.48 -16.68 1.10
C ASN A 176 22.50 -16.35 2.20
N ASP A 177 23.47 -17.24 2.38
CA ASP A 177 24.54 -17.09 3.39
C ASP A 177 25.46 -15.90 3.13
N VAL A 178 25.68 -15.53 1.86
CA VAL A 178 26.48 -14.34 1.51
C VAL A 178 25.77 -13.08 1.98
N TYR A 179 24.46 -12.99 1.72
CA TYR A 179 23.64 -11.88 2.22
C TYR A 179 23.58 -11.86 3.76
N LYS A 180 23.45 -13.03 4.39
CA LYS A 180 23.51 -13.16 5.85
C LYS A 180 24.83 -12.64 6.42
N ASN A 181 25.96 -12.89 5.75
CA ASN A 181 27.25 -12.35 6.13
C ASN A 181 27.30 -10.81 5.99
N CYS A 182 26.66 -10.24 4.96
CA CYS A 182 26.53 -8.78 4.86
C CYS A 182 25.77 -8.18 6.06
N LEU A 183 24.75 -8.88 6.57
CA LEU A 183 23.97 -8.43 7.73
C LEU A 183 24.72 -8.52 9.08
N LYS A 184 25.92 -9.12 9.11
CA LYS A 184 26.82 -9.08 10.28
C LYS A 184 27.59 -7.76 10.38
N ASN A 185 27.66 -6.99 9.29
CA ASN A 185 28.33 -5.69 9.26
C ASN A 185 27.34 -4.58 9.72
N PRO A 186 27.58 -3.92 10.87
CA PRO A 186 26.70 -2.88 11.39
C PRO A 186 26.43 -1.76 10.38
N ASN A 187 27.46 -1.32 9.68
CA ASN A 187 27.36 -0.18 8.77
C ASN A 187 26.51 -0.50 7.54
N VAL A 188 26.49 -1.76 7.09
CA VAL A 188 25.59 -2.22 6.03
C VAL A 188 24.14 -2.18 6.51
N VAL A 189 23.87 -2.71 7.72
CA VAL A 189 22.50 -2.74 8.26
C VAL A 189 21.99 -1.33 8.57
N ILE A 190 22.84 -0.45 9.14
CA ILE A 190 22.53 0.97 9.36
C ILE A 190 22.20 1.66 8.03
N HIS A 191 22.95 1.38 6.96
CA HIS A 191 22.66 1.94 5.64
C HIS A 191 21.29 1.51 5.11
N ILE A 192 20.98 0.20 5.18
CA ILE A 192 19.68 -0.33 4.76
C ILE A 192 18.54 0.36 5.54
N TYR A 193 18.72 0.55 6.85
CA TYR A 193 17.75 1.24 7.69
C TYR A 193 17.57 2.71 7.30
N ASN A 194 18.66 3.46 7.08
CA ASN A 194 18.58 4.86 6.65
C ASN A 194 17.97 4.99 5.24
N GLU A 195 18.24 4.03 4.35
CA GLU A 195 17.59 3.99 3.05
C GLU A 195 16.08 3.69 3.16
N ALA A 196 15.68 2.84 4.13
CA ALA A 196 14.27 2.63 4.47
C ALA A 196 13.59 3.94 4.87
N ILE A 197 14.23 4.69 5.77
CA ILE A 197 13.75 6.02 6.21
C ILE A 197 13.59 6.94 5.02
N ALA A 198 14.61 7.07 4.16
CA ALA A 198 14.55 7.95 3.00
C ALA A 198 13.40 7.58 2.05
N ARG A 199 13.19 6.28 1.82
CA ARG A 199 12.09 5.78 0.96
C ARG A 199 10.72 6.02 1.59
N LEU A 200 10.55 5.75 2.88
CA LEU A 200 9.30 6.01 3.61
C LEU A 200 9.00 7.52 3.70
N ARG A 201 10.02 8.34 3.94
CA ARG A 201 9.92 9.80 3.94
C ARG A 201 9.41 10.29 2.60
N ASN A 202 10.00 9.84 1.49
CA ASN A 202 9.57 10.24 0.15
C ASN A 202 8.14 9.79 -0.18
N LEU A 203 7.69 8.67 0.40
CA LEU A 203 6.34 8.15 0.21
C LEU A 203 5.30 8.98 0.97
N VAL A 204 5.57 9.28 2.25
CA VAL A 204 4.66 10.08 3.09
C VAL A 204 4.63 11.54 2.66
N LEU A 205 5.77 12.10 2.25
CA LEU A 205 5.88 13.49 1.79
C LEU A 205 5.63 13.65 0.28
N ASP A 206 5.06 12.64 -0.39
CA ASP A 206 4.66 12.78 -1.79
C ASP A 206 3.59 13.88 -1.89
N LYS A 207 3.85 14.88 -2.75
CA LYS A 207 2.94 16.02 -2.96
C LYS A 207 1.53 15.56 -3.32
N LYS A 208 1.41 14.40 -3.99
CA LYS A 208 0.12 13.79 -4.36
C LYS A 208 -0.77 13.52 -3.15
N CYS A 209 -0.20 13.19 -2.00
CA CYS A 209 -0.96 12.96 -0.76
C CYS A 209 -1.61 14.25 -0.22
N CYS A 210 -1.10 15.42 -0.59
CA CYS A 210 -1.58 16.72 -0.13
C CYS A 210 -2.61 17.37 -1.07
N GLU A 211 -2.80 16.83 -2.28
CA GLU A 211 -3.65 17.43 -3.32
C GLU A 211 -5.14 17.07 -3.22
N LEU A 212 -5.50 16.11 -2.35
CA LEU A 212 -6.89 15.66 -2.18
C LEU A 212 -7.77 16.77 -1.60
N ALA A 213 -9.00 16.98 -2.12
CA ALA A 213 -9.95 17.91 -1.51
C ALA A 213 -10.30 17.52 -0.06
N ASN A 214 -10.59 18.52 0.79
CA ASN A 214 -11.01 18.26 2.17
C ASN A 214 -12.38 17.58 2.19
N PHE A 215 -12.58 16.66 3.13
CA PHE A 215 -13.91 16.10 3.37
C PHE A 215 -14.87 17.21 3.84
N PRO A 216 -16.03 17.43 3.17
CA PRO A 216 -16.90 18.54 3.49
C PRO A 216 -17.42 18.45 4.94
N THR A 217 -17.29 19.55 5.67
CA THR A 217 -17.62 19.61 7.11
C THR A 217 -19.08 19.28 7.40
N VAL A 218 -19.99 19.64 6.48
CA VAL A 218 -21.43 19.36 6.59
C VAL A 218 -21.72 17.86 6.72
N PHE A 219 -20.88 16.99 6.14
CA PHE A 219 -21.06 15.55 6.23
C PHE A 219 -20.40 14.90 7.46
N LYS A 220 -19.58 15.63 8.22
CA LYS A 220 -18.93 15.07 9.42
C LYS A 220 -19.94 14.69 10.49
N GLU A 221 -21.07 15.39 10.57
CA GLU A 221 -22.17 15.07 11.50
C GLU A 221 -22.93 13.80 11.12
N LEU A 222 -22.88 13.39 9.85
CA LEU A 222 -23.54 12.19 9.34
C LEU A 222 -22.67 10.93 9.43
N LEU A 223 -21.41 11.07 9.84
CA LEU A 223 -20.53 9.92 10.05
C LEU A 223 -21.07 9.08 11.22
N SER A 224 -21.03 7.76 11.06
CA SER A 224 -21.43 6.80 12.11
C SER A 224 -20.66 7.01 13.41
N SER A 225 -19.43 7.53 13.31
CA SER A 225 -18.59 7.90 14.45
C SER A 225 -17.74 9.13 14.13
N GLN A 226 -17.63 10.05 15.10
CA GLN A 226 -16.73 11.20 15.04
C GLN A 226 -15.26 10.79 15.17
N ILE A 227 -15.01 9.67 15.86
CA ILE A 227 -13.69 9.05 16.04
C ILE A 227 -13.69 7.74 15.25
N PRO A 228 -12.70 7.48 14.39
CA PRO A 228 -12.65 6.24 13.63
C PRO A 228 -12.49 5.03 14.57
N ASP A 229 -13.23 3.96 14.28
CA ASP A 229 -13.25 2.73 15.11
C ASP A 229 -11.93 1.96 15.04
N SER A 230 -11.15 2.13 13.96
CA SER A 230 -9.85 1.48 13.77
C SER A 230 -8.96 2.27 12.80
N LEU A 231 -7.64 2.12 12.96
CA LEU A 231 -6.63 2.60 12.01
C LEU A 231 -6.13 1.45 11.10
N PRO A 232 -5.68 1.75 9.86
CA PRO A 232 -5.71 3.06 9.22
C PRO A 232 -7.13 3.48 8.82
N CYS A 233 -7.40 4.79 8.78
CA CYS A 233 -8.69 5.34 8.36
C CYS A 233 -8.61 6.03 6.99
N ASP A 234 -9.77 6.33 6.42
CA ASP A 234 -9.93 6.89 5.09
C ASP A 234 -10.06 8.43 5.11
N TYR A 235 -10.18 9.01 3.91
CA TYR A 235 -10.17 10.45 3.66
C TYR A 235 -11.19 11.27 4.49
N LYS A 236 -12.25 10.65 5.03
CA LYS A 236 -13.27 11.32 5.84
C LYS A 236 -12.69 11.91 7.13
N TYR A 237 -11.60 11.35 7.62
CA TYR A 237 -10.97 11.71 8.89
C TYR A 237 -9.68 12.50 8.74
N PHE A 238 -9.32 12.90 7.51
CA PHE A 238 -8.05 13.59 7.26
C PHE A 238 -8.08 15.02 7.83
N PRO A 239 -7.13 15.39 8.70
CA PRO A 239 -7.06 16.75 9.20
C PRO A 239 -6.63 17.75 8.12
N GLU A 240 -7.23 18.95 8.13
CA GLU A 240 -6.94 19.98 7.12
C GLU A 240 -5.48 20.46 7.15
N PHE A 241 -4.88 20.49 8.36
CA PHE A 241 -3.49 20.92 8.55
C PHE A 241 -2.46 19.97 7.93
N CYS A 242 -2.84 18.76 7.49
CA CYS A 242 -1.91 17.82 6.86
C CYS A 242 -1.34 18.36 5.54
N LYS A 243 -1.91 19.43 5.00
CA LYS A 243 -1.45 20.13 3.80
C LYS A 243 -0.56 21.34 4.11
N GLU A 244 -0.48 21.75 5.37
CA GLU A 244 0.30 22.91 5.78
C GLU A 244 1.81 22.60 5.67
N GLU A 245 2.58 23.51 5.08
CA GLU A 245 4.02 23.33 4.86
C GLU A 245 4.78 23.17 6.19
N SER A 246 4.34 23.84 7.26
CA SER A 246 4.85 23.67 8.62
C SER A 246 4.72 22.23 9.11
N TYR A 247 3.56 21.60 8.88
CA TYR A 247 3.31 20.23 9.27
C TYR A 247 4.16 19.24 8.47
N ILE A 248 4.26 19.45 7.16
CA ILE A 248 5.09 18.64 6.25
C ILE A 248 6.56 18.71 6.66
N ASN A 249 7.06 19.90 6.99
CA ASN A 249 8.43 20.08 7.49
C ASN A 249 8.64 19.36 8.82
N PHE A 250 7.67 19.42 9.73
CA PHE A 250 7.75 18.69 11.00
C PHE A 250 7.82 17.15 10.80
N LEU A 251 7.01 16.60 9.88
CA LEU A 251 7.10 15.19 9.53
C LEU A 251 8.49 14.83 8.96
N SER A 252 9.04 15.71 8.11
CA SER A 252 10.40 15.57 7.57
C SER A 252 11.44 15.54 8.68
N ASP A 253 11.35 16.44 9.66
CA ASP A 253 12.25 16.50 10.81
C ASP A 253 12.19 15.24 11.67
N ILE A 254 11.00 14.65 11.86
CA ILE A 254 10.88 13.35 12.52
C ILE A 254 11.63 12.28 11.74
N PHE A 255 11.46 12.18 10.42
CA PHE A 255 12.20 11.20 9.62
C PHE A 255 13.72 11.41 9.70
N ASN A 256 14.18 12.67 9.67
CA ASN A 256 15.60 13.00 9.81
C ASN A 256 16.14 12.62 11.19
N TYR A 257 15.37 12.88 12.26
CA TYR A 257 15.73 12.47 13.61
C TYR A 257 15.89 10.95 13.71
N MET A 258 15.07 10.18 12.99
CA MET A 258 15.12 8.71 13.02
C MET A 258 16.40 8.11 12.43
N GLU A 259 17.16 8.84 11.59
CA GLU A 259 18.39 8.35 10.95
C GLU A 259 19.45 7.94 11.98
N LEU A 260 20.11 6.81 11.73
CA LEU A 260 21.18 6.28 12.58
C LEU A 260 22.55 6.66 12.01
N LYS A 261 23.48 7.00 12.90
CA LYS A 261 24.87 7.29 12.50
C LYS A 261 25.62 6.00 12.20
N PRO A 262 26.64 6.03 11.32
CA PRO A 262 27.52 4.89 11.11
C PRO A 262 28.32 4.58 12.38
N LEU A 263 28.61 3.30 12.59
CA LEU A 263 29.46 2.82 13.68
C LEU A 263 30.94 3.03 13.33
N LYS A 264 31.71 3.53 14.29
CA LYS A 264 33.12 3.91 14.10
C LYS A 264 34.06 2.72 13.87
N SER A 265 33.86 1.63 14.60
CA SER A 265 34.70 0.43 14.54
C SER A 265 33.87 -0.83 14.76
N TRP A 266 34.21 -1.91 14.07
CA TRP A 266 33.63 -3.23 14.28
C TRP A 266 34.52 -4.29 13.62
N PRO A 267 34.74 -5.46 14.23
CA PRO A 267 34.25 -5.91 15.54
C PRO A 267 35.14 -5.43 16.72
N PRO A 268 34.62 -5.45 17.97
CA PRO A 268 35.43 -5.16 19.17
C PRO A 268 36.35 -6.34 19.51
N GLU A 269 37.48 -6.07 20.16
CA GLU A 269 38.47 -7.11 20.53
C GLU A 269 38.16 -7.78 21.88
N ASN A 270 37.42 -7.09 22.77
CA ASN A 270 37.07 -7.57 24.11
C ASN A 270 35.79 -6.91 24.64
N GLU A 271 35.27 -7.44 25.75
CA GLU A 271 34.03 -6.98 26.39
C GLU A 271 34.07 -5.50 26.79
N ILE A 272 35.22 -5.00 27.24
CA ILE A 272 35.37 -3.58 27.66
C ILE A 272 35.24 -2.68 26.43
N GLN A 273 35.89 -3.04 25.31
CA GLN A 273 35.75 -2.31 24.05
C GLN A 273 34.32 -2.35 23.53
N LEU A 274 33.62 -3.49 23.64
CA LEU A 274 32.21 -3.60 23.27
C LEU A 274 31.35 -2.63 24.09
N GLN A 275 31.51 -2.61 25.41
CA GLN A 275 30.74 -1.72 26.30
C GLN A 275 30.99 -0.25 25.96
N ASN A 276 32.26 0.15 25.80
CA ASN A 276 32.62 1.51 25.43
C ASN A 276 32.03 1.90 24.07
N LEU A 277 32.13 1.01 23.09
CA LEU A 277 31.58 1.22 21.75
C LEU A 277 30.05 1.38 21.76
N CYS A 278 29.33 0.51 22.48
CA CYS A 278 27.89 0.61 22.63
C CYS A 278 27.51 1.94 23.28
N TRP A 279 28.20 2.30 24.37
CA TRP A 279 27.95 3.53 25.11
C TRP A 279 28.19 4.79 24.30
N GLU A 280 29.33 4.85 23.59
CA GLU A 280 29.66 5.96 22.69
C GLU A 280 28.60 6.10 21.59
N TYR A 281 28.22 4.98 20.96
CA TYR A 281 27.25 4.99 19.88
C TYR A 281 25.88 5.49 20.32
N VAL A 282 25.37 5.00 21.46
CA VAL A 282 24.04 5.41 21.95
C VAL A 282 24.06 6.84 22.48
N SER A 283 25.16 7.29 23.07
CA SER A 283 25.31 8.66 23.59
C SER A 283 25.37 9.69 22.45
N GLU A 284 25.88 9.30 21.28
CA GLU A 284 25.87 10.16 20.08
C GLU A 284 24.53 10.17 19.33
N SER A 285 23.65 9.20 19.59
CA SER A 285 22.44 8.94 18.79
C SER A 285 21.12 9.12 19.55
N PHE A 286 21.15 9.19 20.89
CA PHE A 286 19.96 9.24 21.76
C PHE A 286 20.12 10.30 22.85
N GLU A 287 19.02 10.97 23.21
CA GLU A 287 19.00 11.92 24.33
C GLU A 287 19.09 11.19 25.68
N ASN A 288 18.44 10.03 25.81
CA ASN A 288 18.56 9.15 26.96
C ASN A 288 19.26 7.84 26.56
N PRO A 289 20.60 7.75 26.74
CA PRO A 289 21.38 6.60 26.26
C PRO A 289 21.29 5.36 27.15
N GLN A 290 20.86 5.48 28.42
CA GLN A 290 20.94 4.36 29.37
C GLN A 290 20.08 3.16 28.94
N ARG A 291 18.83 3.41 28.55
CA ARG A 291 17.91 2.34 28.13
C ARG A 291 18.33 1.64 26.83
N PRO A 292 18.66 2.35 25.73
CA PRO A 292 19.16 1.69 24.51
C PRO A 292 20.47 0.95 24.77
N PHE A 293 21.36 1.48 25.62
CA PHE A 293 22.61 0.81 26.00
C PHE A 293 22.37 -0.59 26.59
N TYR A 294 21.53 -0.70 27.62
CA TYR A 294 21.26 -2.00 28.26
C TYR A 294 20.58 -2.99 27.32
N LYS A 295 19.66 -2.52 26.46
CA LYS A 295 19.01 -3.38 25.46
C LYS A 295 19.98 -3.86 24.38
N MET A 296 20.93 -3.02 23.96
CA MET A 296 21.95 -3.42 23.00
C MET A 296 22.88 -4.48 23.61
N LEU A 297 23.30 -4.30 24.87
CA LEU A 297 24.09 -5.28 25.59
C LEU A 297 23.35 -6.59 25.87
N SER A 298 22.03 -6.57 26.10
CA SER A 298 21.27 -7.79 26.32
C SER A 298 21.27 -8.69 25.09
N VAL A 299 21.15 -8.10 23.89
CA VAL A 299 21.27 -8.86 22.63
C VAL A 299 22.66 -9.50 22.57
N PHE A 300 23.73 -8.74 22.76
CA PHE A 300 25.08 -9.31 22.73
C PHE A 300 25.30 -10.41 23.78
N SER A 301 24.69 -10.28 24.96
CA SER A 301 24.81 -11.28 26.03
C SER A 301 24.22 -12.64 25.59
N GLU A 302 23.07 -12.64 24.91
CA GLU A 302 22.47 -13.88 24.36
C GLU A 302 23.39 -14.59 23.37
N TYR A 303 24.25 -13.85 22.65
CA TYR A 303 25.23 -14.42 21.71
C TYR A 303 26.57 -14.83 22.35
N ILE A 304 26.92 -14.31 23.53
CA ILE A 304 28.22 -14.56 24.19
C ILE A 304 28.14 -15.80 25.11
N GLU A 305 26.96 -16.22 25.54
CA GLU A 305 26.73 -17.35 26.46
C GLU A 305 27.25 -18.72 25.97
N SER A 306 27.71 -18.84 24.72
CA SER A 306 28.24 -20.05 24.07
C SER A 306 29.74 -20.36 24.31
N ASN A 307 30.44 -19.61 25.17
CA ASN A 307 31.84 -19.78 25.64
C ASN A 307 32.97 -19.10 24.85
N SER A 308 32.68 -18.20 23.90
CA SER A 308 33.74 -17.45 23.19
C SER A 308 33.29 -16.05 22.78
N PHE A 309 33.95 -15.00 23.30
CA PHE A 309 33.72 -13.61 22.90
C PHE A 309 33.86 -13.39 21.37
N ARG A 310 34.64 -14.24 20.68
CA ARG A 310 34.82 -14.18 19.22
C ARG A 310 33.52 -14.42 18.44
N GLU A 311 32.50 -14.98 19.07
CA GLU A 311 31.20 -15.19 18.41
C GLU A 311 30.44 -13.89 18.17
N ILE A 312 30.87 -12.78 18.79
CA ILE A 312 30.28 -11.46 18.58
C ILE A 312 30.34 -10.98 17.12
N GLU A 313 31.36 -11.42 16.37
CA GLU A 313 31.51 -11.11 14.94
C GLU A 313 30.40 -11.74 14.09
N ASN A 314 29.75 -12.78 14.60
CA ASN A 314 28.68 -13.50 13.91
C ASN A 314 27.29 -12.95 14.21
N VAL A 315 27.17 -11.96 15.09
CA VAL A 315 25.90 -11.33 15.44
C VAL A 315 25.29 -10.65 14.22
N VAL A 316 24.04 -10.98 13.94
CA VAL A 316 23.26 -10.32 12.89
C VAL A 316 22.72 -9.01 13.47
N TRP A 317 23.06 -7.89 12.83
CA TRP A 317 22.77 -6.57 13.37
C TRP A 317 21.32 -6.12 13.19
N THR A 318 20.47 -6.90 12.50
CA THR A 318 19.06 -6.59 12.30
C THR A 318 18.31 -6.41 13.61
N ASP A 319 18.56 -7.28 14.59
CA ASP A 319 17.84 -7.30 15.86
C ASP A 319 18.25 -6.11 16.73
N ILE A 320 19.53 -5.73 16.66
CA ILE A 320 20.06 -4.54 17.34
C ILE A 320 19.43 -3.29 16.73
N ILE A 321 19.38 -3.18 15.41
CA ILE A 321 18.81 -2.00 14.75
C ILE A 321 17.29 -1.92 14.96
N GLU A 322 16.58 -3.04 14.98
CA GLU A 322 15.15 -3.09 15.35
C GLU A 322 14.91 -2.51 16.75
N ILE A 323 15.72 -2.92 17.73
CA ILE A 323 15.65 -2.43 19.11
C ILE A 323 15.97 -0.93 19.18
N LEU A 324 17.01 -0.48 18.49
CA LEU A 324 17.42 0.92 18.48
C LEU A 324 16.34 1.79 17.83
N ALA A 325 15.75 1.34 16.73
CA ALA A 325 14.63 2.02 16.08
C ALA A 325 13.41 2.13 17.01
N ALA A 326 13.03 1.03 17.66
CA ALA A 326 11.92 1.03 18.61
C ALA A 326 12.16 1.96 19.81
N GLU A 327 13.40 2.01 20.32
CA GLU A 327 13.76 2.92 21.41
C GLU A 327 13.70 4.38 20.96
N LYS A 328 14.16 4.68 19.73
CA LYS A 328 14.11 6.03 19.16
C LYS A 328 12.68 6.53 19.00
N ILE A 329 11.79 5.68 18.47
CA ILE A 329 10.34 5.93 18.43
C ILE A 329 9.76 6.15 19.83
N SER A 330 10.25 5.43 20.83
CA SER A 330 9.75 5.57 22.20
C SER A 330 10.13 6.90 22.86
N GLN A 331 11.29 7.46 22.51
CA GLN A 331 11.78 8.76 22.99
C GLN A 331 11.14 9.94 22.24
N CYS A 332 10.66 9.73 21.01
CA CYS A 332 9.93 10.76 20.27
C CYS A 332 8.58 11.09 20.92
N ASN A 333 8.35 12.39 21.13
CA ASN A 333 7.04 12.91 21.49
C ASN A 333 6.18 13.10 20.23
N PHE A 334 5.26 12.17 19.97
CA PHE A 334 4.30 12.28 18.88
C PHE A 334 2.99 12.98 19.29
N SER A 335 2.88 13.56 20.49
CA SER A 335 1.66 14.23 20.95
C SER A 335 1.43 15.56 20.25
N LEU A 336 0.19 15.85 19.91
CA LEU A 336 -0.23 17.16 19.41
C LEU A 336 -0.56 18.15 20.54
N GLU A 337 -0.61 17.73 21.81
CA GLU A 337 -1.08 18.54 22.97
C GLU A 337 -0.40 19.90 23.12
N ASN A 338 0.86 20.02 22.70
CA ASN A 338 1.63 21.27 22.78
C ASN A 338 1.78 21.99 21.43
N THR A 339 0.93 21.68 20.47
CA THR A 339 0.98 22.21 19.10
C THR A 339 -0.30 22.96 18.75
N GLU A 340 -0.22 23.84 17.74
CA GLU A 340 -1.38 24.55 17.20
C GLU A 340 -2.44 23.63 16.55
N TYR A 341 -2.11 22.34 16.39
CA TYR A 341 -2.95 21.32 15.76
C TYR A 341 -3.81 20.54 16.74
N PHE A 342 -3.60 20.68 18.05
CA PHE A 342 -4.28 19.87 19.08
C PHE A 342 -5.81 19.87 18.94
N ASN A 343 -6.40 21.06 18.78
CA ASN A 343 -7.85 21.22 18.66
C ASN A 343 -8.37 21.10 17.22
N LYS A 344 -7.48 20.84 16.26
CA LYS A 344 -7.82 20.76 14.82
C LYS A 344 -7.94 19.31 14.33
N SER A 345 -7.65 18.33 15.18
CA SER A 345 -7.66 16.90 14.86
C SER A 345 -8.51 16.13 15.87
N VAL A 346 -9.07 15.01 15.42
CA VAL A 346 -9.63 13.99 16.31
C VAL A 346 -8.51 13.15 16.95
N PHE A 347 -7.33 13.15 16.35
CA PHE A 347 -6.16 12.46 16.84
C PHE A 347 -5.36 13.36 17.78
N ASN A 348 -4.97 12.84 18.95
CA ASN A 348 -4.07 13.55 19.87
C ASN A 348 -2.59 13.37 19.52
N GLN A 349 -2.29 12.74 18.38
CA GLN A 349 -0.94 12.44 17.94
C GLN A 349 -0.74 12.81 16.47
N PHE A 350 0.52 12.99 16.07
CA PHE A 350 0.88 13.18 14.66
C PHE A 350 0.40 11.99 13.80
N VAL A 351 -0.05 12.31 12.60
CA VAL A 351 -0.63 11.39 11.65
C VAL A 351 0.13 11.48 10.33
N VAL A 352 0.11 10.38 9.58
CA VAL A 352 0.70 10.29 8.26
C VAL A 352 -0.34 9.83 7.27
N ILE A 353 -0.38 10.48 6.11
CA ILE A 353 -1.24 10.12 4.98
C ILE A 353 -0.34 9.48 3.93
N TYR A 354 -0.74 8.33 3.42
CA TYR A 354 0.03 7.61 2.41
C TYR A 354 -0.87 6.88 1.44
N ASP A 355 -0.34 6.65 0.24
CA ASP A 355 -0.94 5.76 -0.76
C ASP A 355 -0.59 4.28 -0.43
N PRO A 356 -1.60 3.42 -0.14
CA PRO A 356 -1.37 2.01 0.14
C PRO A 356 -0.75 1.25 -1.03
N GLU A 357 -1.01 1.65 -2.28
CA GLU A 357 -0.37 1.00 -3.42
C GLU A 357 1.13 1.28 -3.45
N SER A 358 1.52 2.54 -3.25
CA SER A 358 2.92 2.93 -3.13
C SER A 358 3.59 2.23 -1.95
N LEU A 359 2.91 2.10 -0.80
CA LEU A 359 3.45 1.36 0.35
C LEU A 359 3.56 -0.15 0.06
N SER A 360 2.62 -0.71 -0.69
CA SER A 360 2.67 -2.10 -1.16
C SER A 360 3.84 -2.32 -2.13
N LYS A 361 4.08 -1.40 -3.07
CA LYS A 361 5.22 -1.43 -3.99
C LYS A 361 6.54 -1.34 -3.24
N TYR A 362 6.66 -0.43 -2.28
CA TYR A 362 7.81 -0.36 -1.37
C TYR A 362 8.01 -1.69 -0.64
N SER A 363 6.94 -2.25 -0.08
CA SER A 363 6.96 -3.49 0.68
C SER A 363 7.35 -4.71 -0.15
N LYS A 364 6.99 -4.75 -1.44
CA LYS A 364 7.29 -5.87 -2.34
C LYS A 364 8.63 -5.72 -3.07
N SER A 365 9.28 -4.57 -2.95
CA SER A 365 10.52 -4.28 -3.66
C SER A 365 11.74 -4.85 -2.92
N ASP A 366 12.67 -5.44 -3.67
CA ASP A 366 13.88 -6.09 -3.16
C ASP A 366 15.06 -5.12 -2.99
N TRP A 367 14.76 -3.84 -2.73
CA TRP A 367 15.77 -2.77 -2.63
C TRP A 367 16.76 -2.94 -1.46
N PHE A 368 16.40 -3.76 -0.46
CA PHE A 368 17.23 -4.10 0.71
C PHE A 368 18.07 -5.37 0.50
N TYR A 369 18.05 -5.95 -0.70
CA TYR A 369 18.71 -7.22 -1.06
C TYR A 369 19.78 -7.01 -2.15
N VAL A 370 20.02 -7.98 -3.04
CA VAL A 370 21.09 -7.97 -4.07
C VAL A 370 21.05 -6.76 -5.01
N ASN A 371 19.90 -6.10 -5.13
CA ASN A 371 19.75 -4.88 -5.92
C ASN A 371 20.27 -3.63 -5.20
N ASN A 372 20.57 -3.70 -3.90
CA ASN A 372 21.18 -2.61 -3.16
C ASN A 372 22.65 -2.46 -3.54
N PRO A 373 23.13 -1.25 -3.89
CA PRO A 373 24.53 -1.02 -4.28
C PRO A 373 25.54 -1.51 -3.24
N ILE A 374 25.29 -1.26 -1.95
CA ILE A 374 26.23 -1.62 -0.87
C ILE A 374 26.28 -3.13 -0.66
N ILE A 375 25.13 -3.80 -0.74
CA ILE A 375 25.07 -5.25 -0.65
C ILE A 375 25.76 -5.86 -1.86
N LYS A 376 25.55 -5.31 -3.06
CA LYS A 376 26.21 -5.77 -4.27
C LYS A 376 27.73 -5.61 -4.20
N GLU A 377 28.22 -4.48 -3.70
CA GLU A 377 29.64 -4.25 -3.42
C GLU A 377 30.19 -5.26 -2.42
N ASN A 378 29.54 -5.42 -1.26
CA ASN A 378 29.97 -6.37 -0.23
C ASN A 378 29.91 -7.83 -0.71
N ILE A 379 28.90 -8.19 -1.52
CA ILE A 379 28.83 -9.52 -2.15
C ILE A 379 29.99 -9.68 -3.14
N SER A 380 30.31 -8.66 -3.94
CA SER A 380 31.41 -8.74 -4.90
C SER A 380 32.78 -8.79 -4.23
N GLU A 381 32.99 -8.05 -3.14
CA GLU A 381 34.21 -8.10 -2.33
C GLU A 381 34.38 -9.47 -1.66
N ASN A 382 33.29 -10.05 -1.13
CA ASN A 382 33.31 -11.39 -0.53
C ASN A 382 33.36 -12.53 -1.58
N ALA A 383 32.92 -12.28 -2.82
CA ALA A 383 33.08 -13.19 -3.94
C ALA A 383 34.52 -13.18 -4.52
N TYR A 384 35.32 -12.19 -4.14
CA TYR A 384 36.76 -12.09 -4.42
C TYR A 384 37.65 -12.67 -3.31
N MET A 385 37.12 -13.52 -2.43
CA MET A 385 37.97 -14.60 -1.93
C MET A 385 38.26 -15.49 -3.14
N PRO A 386 39.53 -15.61 -3.59
CA PRO A 386 39.85 -16.69 -4.49
C PRO A 386 39.31 -17.94 -3.82
N TRP A 387 38.56 -18.73 -4.56
CA TRP A 387 38.59 -20.15 -4.31
C TRP A 387 40.07 -20.51 -4.48
N GLU A 388 40.87 -20.38 -3.42
CA GLU A 388 41.99 -21.28 -3.26
C GLU A 388 41.32 -22.63 -3.35
N GLU A 389 41.52 -23.28 -4.49
CA GLU A 389 41.51 -24.72 -4.55
C GLU A 389 42.51 -25.17 -3.49
N GLU A 390 42.10 -25.24 -2.22
CA GLU A 390 42.62 -26.21 -1.29
C GLU A 390 42.19 -27.57 -1.84
N ARG A 391 42.84 -27.99 -2.93
CA ARG A 391 43.15 -29.39 -3.16
C ARG A 391 44.10 -29.77 -2.03
N HIS A 392 43.54 -29.98 -0.85
CA HIS A 392 44.10 -30.97 0.03
C HIS A 392 44.00 -32.28 -0.74
N SER A 393 45.07 -32.65 -1.44
CA SER A 393 45.26 -34.03 -1.86
C SER A 393 45.43 -34.84 -0.58
N TYR A 394 44.31 -35.24 0.01
CA TYR A 394 44.34 -36.32 0.95
C TYR A 394 44.76 -37.54 0.15
N ASN A 395 46.02 -37.97 0.32
CA ASN A 395 46.41 -39.34 0.01
C ASN A 395 45.71 -40.22 1.05
N VAL A 396 44.39 -40.38 0.89
CA VAL A 396 43.60 -41.32 1.67
C VAL A 396 44.09 -42.69 1.26
N THR A 397 44.74 -43.39 2.17
CA THR A 397 45.07 -44.79 1.94
C THR A 397 43.78 -45.61 1.99
N ASN A 398 43.68 -46.68 1.21
CA ASN A 398 42.47 -47.52 1.17
C ASN A 398 42.08 -48.06 2.56
N GLU A 399 43.03 -48.13 3.51
CA GLU A 399 42.79 -48.54 4.90
C GLU A 399 41.95 -47.52 5.70
N GLU A 400 42.09 -46.21 5.44
CA GLU A 400 41.28 -45.17 6.09
C GLU A 400 39.84 -45.13 5.56
N VAL A 401 39.65 -45.46 4.28
CA VAL A 401 38.31 -45.60 3.67
C VAL A 401 37.57 -46.79 4.28
N ASP A 402 38.25 -47.91 4.48
CA ASP A 402 37.66 -49.10 5.08
C ASP A 402 37.33 -48.92 6.58
N ASP A 403 38.11 -48.13 7.32
CA ASP A 403 37.80 -47.77 8.72
C ASP A 403 36.59 -46.83 8.82
N ILE A 404 36.42 -45.90 7.88
CA ILE A 404 35.24 -45.02 7.81
C ILE A 404 33.99 -45.81 7.40
N ILE A 405 34.10 -46.71 6.42
CA ILE A 405 32.98 -47.55 5.97
C ILE A 405 32.55 -48.54 7.07
N SER A 406 33.48 -49.10 7.83
CA SER A 406 33.15 -49.99 8.95
C SER A 406 32.49 -49.23 10.13
N LYS A 407 32.95 -48.01 10.44
CA LYS A 407 32.27 -47.11 11.41
C LYS A 407 30.90 -46.63 10.96
N ALA A 408 30.70 -46.42 9.65
CA ALA A 408 29.39 -46.07 9.11
C ALA A 408 28.40 -47.25 9.15
N ARG A 409 28.89 -48.47 8.88
CA ARG A 409 28.07 -49.69 8.96
C ARG A 409 27.66 -50.05 10.38
N SER A 410 28.54 -49.85 11.38
CA SER A 410 28.18 -50.08 12.78
C SER A 410 27.13 -49.09 13.28
N LYS A 411 27.23 -47.81 12.88
CA LYS A 411 26.21 -46.78 13.21
C LYS A 411 24.88 -46.98 12.48
N MET A 412 24.87 -47.63 11.32
CA MET A 412 23.64 -47.97 10.59
C MET A 412 22.90 -49.18 11.15
N GLN A 413 23.54 -50.03 11.95
CA GLN A 413 22.88 -51.18 12.58
C GLN A 413 22.14 -50.84 13.89
N ASP A 414 22.41 -49.67 14.48
CA ASP A 414 21.86 -49.25 15.79
C ASP A 414 20.65 -48.29 15.72
N VAL A 415 20.16 -47.95 14.53
CA VAL A 415 18.99 -47.05 14.39
C VAL A 415 17.74 -47.88 14.07
N ASP A 416 16.83 -47.97 15.03
CA ASP A 416 15.53 -48.61 14.85
C ASP A 416 14.64 -47.78 13.90
N TYR A 417 14.53 -48.23 12.66
CA TYR A 417 13.75 -47.58 11.60
C TYR A 417 12.23 -47.78 11.75
N THR A 418 11.76 -48.51 12.76
CA THR A 418 10.32 -48.77 12.95
C THR A 418 9.56 -47.53 13.43
N ASP A 419 10.14 -46.71 14.30
CA ASP A 419 9.50 -45.50 14.83
C ASP A 419 9.30 -44.42 13.75
N LYS A 420 10.34 -44.13 12.94
CA LYS A 420 10.21 -43.16 11.84
C LYS A 420 9.26 -43.63 10.73
N LYS A 421 9.11 -44.94 10.53
CA LYS A 421 8.16 -45.49 9.57
C LYS A 421 6.71 -45.35 10.05
N ASN A 422 6.50 -45.44 11.36
CA ASN A 422 5.18 -45.21 11.97
C ASN A 422 4.81 -43.72 11.92
N GLU A 423 5.74 -42.80 12.23
CA GLU A 423 5.50 -41.35 12.09
C GLU A 423 5.13 -40.94 10.65
N ILE A 424 5.82 -41.48 9.65
CA ILE A 424 5.50 -41.22 8.23
C ILE A 424 4.11 -41.76 7.86
N LYS A 425 3.70 -42.88 8.46
CA LYS A 425 2.38 -43.47 8.24
C LYS A 425 1.28 -42.59 8.87
N ASP A 426 1.52 -42.04 10.05
CA ASP A 426 0.58 -41.16 10.73
C ASP A 426 0.42 -39.82 10.00
N ILE A 427 1.51 -39.25 9.47
CA ILE A 427 1.47 -38.06 8.62
C ILE A 427 0.66 -38.31 7.34
N LYS A 428 0.80 -39.49 6.72
CA LYS A 428 0.00 -39.88 5.54
C LYS A 428 -1.49 -40.01 5.85
N ASN A 429 -1.85 -40.53 7.02
CA ASN A 429 -3.25 -40.63 7.43
C ASN A 429 -3.86 -39.24 7.65
N LEU A 430 -3.14 -38.33 8.31
CA LEU A 430 -3.59 -36.94 8.52
C LEU A 430 -3.78 -36.17 7.21
N LEU A 431 -2.92 -36.41 6.21
CA LEU A 431 -3.06 -35.82 4.88
C LEU A 431 -4.32 -36.33 4.16
N ASN A 432 -4.63 -37.63 4.27
CA ASN A 432 -5.84 -38.20 3.70
C ASN A 432 -7.11 -37.65 4.38
N ASP A 433 -7.12 -37.53 5.71
CA ASP A 433 -8.25 -36.96 6.46
C ASP A 433 -8.50 -35.49 6.08
N PHE A 434 -7.43 -34.75 5.80
CA PHE A 434 -7.51 -33.37 5.32
C PHE A 434 -8.08 -33.28 3.89
N GLU A 435 -7.66 -34.18 2.99
CA GLU A 435 -8.24 -34.27 1.64
C GLU A 435 -9.72 -34.65 1.66
N GLU A 436 -10.13 -35.60 2.51
CA GLU A 436 -11.54 -35.95 2.70
C GLU A 436 -12.34 -34.76 3.23
N SER A 437 -11.80 -34.03 4.20
CA SER A 437 -12.42 -32.82 4.75
C SER A 437 -12.61 -31.73 3.68
N LEU A 438 -11.63 -31.53 2.80
CA LEU A 438 -11.73 -30.60 1.67
C LEU A 438 -12.80 -31.03 0.66
N MET A 439 -12.90 -32.33 0.37
CA MET A 439 -13.92 -32.88 -0.53
C MET A 439 -15.33 -32.73 0.03
N ILE A 440 -15.50 -32.95 1.34
CA ILE A 440 -16.77 -32.70 2.04
C ILE A 440 -17.14 -31.21 1.95
N ASN A 441 -16.18 -30.32 2.20
CA ASN A 441 -16.42 -28.88 2.18
C ASN A 441 -16.81 -28.38 0.78
N LYS A 442 -16.17 -28.90 -0.28
CA LYS A 442 -16.57 -28.64 -1.67
C LYS A 442 -18.01 -29.08 -1.96
N ARG A 443 -18.40 -30.29 -1.53
CA ARG A 443 -19.79 -30.77 -1.70
C ARG A 443 -20.80 -29.92 -0.94
N ILE A 444 -20.46 -29.45 0.26
CA ILE A 444 -21.33 -28.56 1.03
C ILE A 444 -21.52 -27.23 0.28
N ASN A 445 -20.45 -26.65 -0.25
CA ASN A 445 -20.52 -25.42 -1.04
C ASN A 445 -21.31 -25.60 -2.35
N GLU A 446 -21.15 -26.72 -3.05
CA GLU A 446 -21.92 -27.03 -4.26
C GLU A 446 -23.41 -27.16 -3.94
N ASN A 447 -23.77 -27.84 -2.84
CA ASN A 447 -25.17 -27.98 -2.40
C ASN A 447 -25.78 -26.65 -1.91
N LEU A 448 -24.99 -25.80 -1.24
CA LEU A 448 -25.44 -24.46 -0.85
C LEU A 448 -25.68 -23.58 -2.06
N ASN A 449 -24.76 -23.59 -3.03
CA ASN A 449 -24.92 -22.85 -4.27
C ASN A 449 -26.11 -23.34 -5.10
N SER A 450 -26.35 -24.65 -5.18
CA SER A 450 -27.53 -25.17 -5.89
C SER A 450 -28.84 -24.78 -5.20
N LYS A 451 -28.88 -24.76 -3.86
CA LYS A 451 -30.05 -24.32 -3.09
C LYS A 451 -30.29 -22.81 -3.20
N LEU A 452 -29.24 -22.00 -3.21
CA LEU A 452 -29.35 -20.56 -3.42
C LEU A 452 -29.88 -20.24 -4.82
N VAL A 453 -29.40 -20.97 -5.84
CA VAL A 453 -29.88 -20.84 -7.22
C VAL A 453 -31.32 -21.31 -7.39
N SER A 454 -31.79 -22.32 -6.64
CA SER A 454 -33.20 -22.72 -6.68
C SER A 454 -34.11 -21.69 -6.00
N ILE A 455 -33.68 -21.11 -4.87
CA ILE A 455 -34.45 -20.08 -4.16
C ILE A 455 -34.57 -18.81 -5.03
N LEU A 456 -33.49 -18.40 -5.69
CA LEU A 456 -33.49 -17.24 -6.60
C LEU A 456 -34.29 -17.43 -7.88
N LYS A 457 -34.73 -18.65 -8.19
CA LYS A 457 -35.60 -18.95 -9.34
C LYS A 457 -37.08 -19.08 -8.97
N GLU A 458 -37.40 -19.19 -7.67
CA GLU A 458 -38.77 -19.29 -7.16
C GLU A 458 -39.32 -17.94 -6.63
N THR A 459 -38.46 -16.92 -6.51
CA THR A 459 -38.81 -15.49 -6.37
C THR A 459 -38.72 -14.78 -7.69
#